data_AF-A0A1G2GTE8-F1
#
_entry.id   AF-A0A1G2GTE8-F1
#
_cell.length_a   1.000
_cell.length_b   1.000
_cell.length_c   1.000
_cell.angle_alpha   90.00
_cell.angle_beta   90.00
_cell.angle_gamma   90.00
#
_symmetry.space_group_name_H-M   'P 1'
#
loop_
_entity.id
_entity.type
_entity.pdbx_description
1 polymer ?
#
loop_
_entity_poly.entity_id
_entity_poly.type
_entity_poly.pdbx_seq_one_letter_code
_entity_poly.pdbx_strand_id
1 'polypeptide(L)' 'MVHHFLNFQWLHDSSPEDVAIWQKYYGLKDKGFASFLGIFGLRTYDGKDKEAFVILGEEVKKRGW' A
#
# COMPACT_ATOMS: atom_id res chain seq x y z
N MET A 1 3.80 -25.30 3.49
CA MET A 1 2.46 -24.71 3.36
C MET A 1 2.63 -23.20 3.60
N VAL A 2 2.58 -22.38 2.54
CA VAL A 2 2.75 -20.91 2.70
C VAL A 2 1.38 -20.33 3.04
N HIS A 3 1.23 -19.71 4.20
CA HIS A 3 0.02 -18.97 4.54
C HIS A 3 0.15 -17.57 3.94
N HIS A 4 -0.78 -17.18 3.06
CA HIS A 4 -0.82 -15.84 2.50
C HIS A 4 -1.47 -14.91 3.53
N PHE A 5 -0.64 -14.12 4.22
CA PHE A 5 -1.11 -13.08 5.13
C PHE A 5 -1.53 -11.87 4.31
N LEU A 6 -2.84 -11.61 4.24
CA LEU A 6 -3.37 -10.40 3.63
C LEU A 6 -3.49 -9.33 4.72
N ASN A 7 -2.51 -8.43 4.79
CA ASN A 7 -2.60 -7.28 5.68
C ASN A 7 -3.33 -6.15 4.98
N PHE A 8 -4.58 -5.88 5.39
CA PHE A 8 -5.37 -4.77 4.85
C PHE A 8 -4.72 -3.40 5.08
N GLN A 9 -3.91 -3.24 6.13
CA GLN A 9 -3.15 -2.02 6.38
C GLN A 9 -2.15 -1.72 5.25
N TRP A 10 -1.65 -2.76 4.56
CA TRP A 10 -0.66 -2.62 3.51
C TRP A 10 -1.28 -2.72 2.11
N LEU A 11 -2.61 -2.82 2.02
CA LEU A 11 -3.30 -2.81 0.73
C LEU A 11 -3.39 -1.39 0.16
N HIS A 12 -3.54 -0.40 1.03
CA HIS A 12 -3.62 1.01 0.67
C HIS A 12 -2.27 1.71 0.92
N ASP A 13 -1.94 2.75 0.16
CA ASP A 13 -0.89 3.67 0.61
C ASP A 13 -1.32 4.42 1.86
N SER A 14 -0.32 4.97 2.54
CA SER A 14 -0.52 5.81 3.73
C SER A 14 -1.11 7.15 3.33
N SER A 15 -2.13 7.60 4.06
CA SER A 15 -2.64 8.96 3.90
C SER A 15 -1.57 9.99 4.28
N PRO A 16 -1.72 11.27 3.89
CA PRO A 16 -0.81 12.33 4.31
C PRO A 16 -0.65 12.43 5.84
N GLU A 17 -1.73 12.19 6.59
CA GLU A 17 -1.73 12.18 8.05
C GLU A 17 -0.88 11.03 8.61
N ASP A 18 -1.05 9.83 8.05
CA ASP A 18 -0.25 8.65 8.44
C ASP A 18 1.23 8.84 8.09
N VAL A 19 1.54 9.39 6.92
CA VAL A 19 2.92 9.72 6.54
C VAL A 19 3.53 10.69 7.55
N ALA A 20 2.79 11.72 8.00
CA ALA A 20 3.27 12.65 9.02
C ALA A 20 3.52 11.97 10.38
N ILE A 21 2.67 11.03 10.77
CA ILE A 21 2.86 10.21 11.99
C ILE A 21 4.15 9.40 11.87
N TRP A 22 4.40 8.75 10.74
CA TRP A 22 5.60 7.95 10.51
C TRP A 22 6.87 8.80 10.44
N GLN A 23 6.84 9.95 9.76
CA GLN A 23 7.95 10.90 9.76
C GLN A 23 8.31 11.37 11.17
N LYS A 24 7.31 11.62 12.03
CA LYS A 24 7.52 11.95 13.44
C LYS A 24 8.09 10.77 14.21
N TYR A 25 7.54 9.58 14.03
CA TYR A 25 7.98 8.35 14.72
C TYR A 25 9.45 8.03 14.42
N TYR A 26 9.85 8.09 13.15
CA TYR A 26 11.22 7.80 12.72
C TYR A 26 12.17 9.00 12.84
N GLY A 27 11.68 10.19 13.16
CA GLY A 27 12.49 11.42 13.24
C GLY A 27 13.05 11.89 11.89
N LEU A 28 12.48 11.44 10.76
CA LEU A 28 12.94 11.73 9.41
C LEU A 28 11.94 12.62 8.65
N LYS A 29 12.38 13.82 8.27
CA LYS A 29 11.60 14.78 7.46
C LYS A 29 11.98 14.80 5.99
N ASP A 30 12.79 13.82 5.57
CA ASP A 30 13.23 13.71 4.20
C ASP A 30 12.07 13.50 3.23
N LYS A 31 12.12 14.17 2.07
CA LYS A 31 11.07 14.10 1.05
C LYS A 31 11.02 12.73 0.38
N GLY A 32 12.17 12.10 0.15
CA GLY A 32 12.25 10.76 -0.40
C GLY A 32 11.63 9.73 0.53
N PHE A 33 11.91 9.85 1.83
CA PHE A 33 11.30 9.01 2.85
C PHE A 33 9.77 9.19 2.93
N ALA A 34 9.29 10.43 2.88
CA ALA A 34 7.85 10.71 2.83
C ALA A 34 7.17 10.07 1.60
N SER A 35 7.78 10.25 0.42
CA SER A 35 7.28 9.64 -0.81
C SER A 35 7.30 8.12 -0.74
N PHE A 36 8.34 7.50 -0.17
CA PHE A 36 8.41 6.05 0.00
C PHE A 36 7.27 5.52 0.86
N LEU A 37 7.00 6.15 2.01
CA LEU A 37 5.90 5.77 2.90
C LEU A 37 4.53 5.93 2.22
N GLY A 38 4.36 7.02 1.45
CA GLY A 38 3.10 7.37 0.80
C GLY A 38 2.77 6.59 -0.48
N ILE A 39 3.60 5.65 -0.93
CA ILE A 39 3.32 4.86 -2.15
C ILE A 39 3.09 3.37 -1.90
N PHE A 40 3.14 2.93 -0.64
CA PHE A 40 2.94 1.52 -0.30
C PHE A 40 1.55 0.99 -0.73
N GLY A 41 1.43 -0.33 -0.84
CA GLY A 41 0.17 -0.97 -1.20
C GLY A 41 -0.25 -0.84 -2.68
N LEU A 42 -1.31 -1.58 -3.00
CA LEU A 42 -1.84 -1.74 -4.35
C LEU A 42 -3.04 -0.81 -4.64
N ARG A 43 -3.53 -0.10 -3.64
CA ARG A 43 -4.61 0.88 -3.73
C ARG A 43 -4.14 2.20 -3.14
N THR A 44 -4.75 3.30 -3.53
CA THR A 44 -4.54 4.59 -2.87
C THR A 44 -5.27 4.65 -1.54
N TYR A 45 -4.91 5.59 -0.67
CA TYR A 45 -5.49 5.77 0.66
C TYR A 45 -6.99 6.10 0.60
N ASP A 46 -7.46 6.68 -0.50
CA ASP A 46 -8.87 6.94 -0.79
C ASP A 46 -9.59 5.77 -1.51
N GLY A 47 -8.87 4.67 -1.75
CA GLY A 47 -9.42 3.41 -2.24
C GLY A 47 -9.47 3.23 -3.75
N LYS A 48 -8.82 4.11 -4.52
CA LYS A 48 -8.64 3.90 -5.96
C LYS A 48 -7.61 2.81 -6.22
N ASP A 49 -7.96 1.89 -7.12
CA ASP A 49 -7.08 0.80 -7.50
C ASP A 49 -5.87 1.33 -8.29
N LYS A 50 -4.66 0.88 -7.93
CA LYS A 50 -3.48 1.04 -8.78
C LYS A 50 -3.49 -0.07 -9.84
N GLU A 51 -2.77 0.15 -10.94
CA GLU A 51 -2.70 -0.81 -12.06
C GLU A 51 -2.33 -2.24 -11.60
N ALA A 52 -1.40 -2.36 -10.65
CA ALA A 52 -1.01 -3.65 -10.09
C ALA A 52 -2.17 -4.39 -9.38
N PHE A 53 -3.12 -3.68 -8.75
CA PHE A 53 -4.30 -4.30 -8.15
C PHE A 53 -5.26 -4.83 -9.21
N VAL A 54 -5.44 -4.09 -10.30
CA VAL A 54 -6.26 -4.52 -11.44
C VAL A 54 -5.70 -5.80 -12.03
N ILE A 55 -4.39 -5.83 -12.32
CA ILE A 55 -3.70 -7.03 -12.84
C ILE A 55 -3.83 -8.21 -11.88
N LEU A 56 -3.64 -7.98 -10.57
CA LEU A 56 -3.84 -9.02 -9.56
C LEU A 56 -5.25 -9.62 -9.64
N GLY A 57 -6.28 -8.78 -9.73
CA GLY A 57 -7.67 -9.21 -9.87
C GLY A 57 -7.93 -10.03 -11.14
N GLU A 58 -7.33 -9.67 -12.27
CA GLU A 58 -7.41 -10.43 -13.52
C GLU A 58 -6.73 -11.80 -13.39
N GLU A 59 -5.55 -11.85 -12.79
CA GLU A 59 -4.79 -13.10 -12.60
C GLU A 59 -5.47 -14.06 -11.63
N VAL A 60 -6.08 -13.55 -10.56
CA VAL A 60 -6.87 -14.35 -9.60
C VAL A 60 -8.07 -14.98 -10.33
N LYS A 61 -8.81 -14.20 -11.12
CA LYS A 61 -9.95 -14.70 -11.92
C LYS A 61 -9.53 -15.80 -12.91
N LYS A 62 -8.42 -15.61 -13.64
CA LYS A 62 -7.88 -16.63 -14.56
C LYS A 62 -7.53 -17.95 -13.87
N ARG A 63 -7.19 -17.89 -12.57
CA ARG A 63 -6.81 -19.06 -11.77
C ARG A 63 -8.00 -19.74 -11.07
N GLY A 64 -9.21 -19.20 -11.20
CA GLY A 64 -10.43 -19.78 -10.61
C GLY A 64 -10.52 -19.63 -9.09
N TRP A 65 -9.87 -18.60 -8.55
CA TRP A 65 -9.94 -18.21 -7.14
C TRP A 65 -11.15 -17.29 -6.88
#